data_AF-A0A6B2T4T3-F1
#
_entry.id   AF-A0A6B2T4T3-F1
#
_cell.length_a   1.000
_cell.length_b   1.000
_cell.length_c   1.000
_cell.angle_alpha   90.00
_cell.angle_beta   90.00
_cell.angle_gamma   90.00
#
_symmetry.space_group_name_H-M   'P 1'
#
loop_
_entity.id
_entity.type
_entity.pdbx_description
1 polymer ?
#
loop_
_entity_poly.entity_id
_entity_poly.type
_entity_poly.pdbx_seq_one_letter_code
_entity_poly.pdbx_strand_id
1 'polypeptide(L)'
;QRGNQALTARERKLCAGAMERLDVAHLAKRGVLTLSGGERQRVLLARALVQEPHVLVLDEPTNHLDVRHQIEVLSHLRGAGPTVLVVLHDLNLAAAACDRIGVLSQGRLVTSGSPADVLTESLMADVFGVKATVVPHPLTGDPQLLYALHPSL
;
A
#
# COMPACT_ATOMS: atom_id res chain seq x y z
N GLN A 1 -19.73 -19.05 13.34
CA GLN A 1 -20.26 -19.05 11.96
C GLN A 1 -21.67 -18.42 11.98
N ARG A 2 -21.81 -17.14 11.61
CA ARG A 2 -23.11 -16.43 11.46
C ARG A 2 -23.41 -16.24 9.97
N GLY A 3 -23.61 -17.33 9.23
CA GLY A 3 -23.99 -17.22 7.81
C GLY A 3 -25.43 -16.73 7.66
N ASN A 4 -25.65 -15.68 6.85
CA ASN A 4 -26.96 -15.12 6.46
C ASN A 4 -27.83 -14.38 7.50
N GLN A 5 -27.27 -13.96 8.64
CA GLN A 5 -28.00 -13.04 9.52
C GLN A 5 -27.99 -11.62 8.97
N ALA A 6 -29.11 -10.92 9.13
CA ALA A 6 -29.20 -9.50 8.76
C ALA A 6 -28.19 -8.69 9.57
N LEU A 7 -27.48 -7.78 8.91
CA LEU A 7 -26.54 -6.87 9.57
C LEU A 7 -27.25 -6.05 10.66
N THR A 8 -26.64 -6.00 11.83
CA THR A 8 -27.00 -5.09 12.93
C THR A 8 -26.83 -3.63 12.52
N ALA A 9 -27.44 -2.71 13.26
CA ALA A 9 -27.29 -1.27 13.02
C ALA A 9 -25.82 -0.82 13.09
N ARG A 10 -25.04 -1.39 14.02
CA ARG A 10 -23.60 -1.14 14.14
C ARG A 10 -22.85 -1.61 12.89
N GLU A 11 -23.06 -2.86 12.46
CA GLU A 11 -22.38 -3.40 11.28
C GLU A 11 -22.71 -2.60 10.01
N ARG A 12 -23.96 -2.15 9.84
CA ARG A 12 -24.33 -1.27 8.71
C ARG A 12 -23.58 0.07 8.77
N LYS A 13 -23.46 0.67 9.96
CA LYS A 13 -22.71 1.92 10.14
C LYS A 13 -21.23 1.74 9.83
N LEU A 14 -20.62 0.63 10.25
CA LEU A 14 -19.23 0.29 9.93
C LEU A 14 -19.05 0.11 8.42
N CYS A 15 -19.93 -0.65 7.77
CA CYS A 15 -19.94 -0.81 6.31
C CYS A 15 -20.05 0.54 5.59
N ALA A 16 -20.99 1.39 5.98
CA ALA A 16 -21.17 2.71 5.38
C ALA A 16 -19.90 3.58 5.53
N GLY A 17 -19.35 3.68 6.75
CA GLY A 17 -18.14 4.45 7.00
C GLY A 17 -16.91 3.93 6.23
N ALA A 18 -16.74 2.61 6.13
CA ALA A 18 -15.65 2.03 5.35
C ALA A 18 -15.82 2.28 3.83
N MET A 19 -17.06 2.22 3.33
CA MET A 19 -17.35 2.50 1.93
C MET A 19 -17.16 3.97 1.56
N GLU A 20 -17.53 4.90 2.44
CA GLU A 20 -17.29 6.34 2.25
C GLU A 20 -15.80 6.64 2.26
N ARG A 21 -15.08 6.08 3.23
CA ARG A 21 -13.64 6.31 3.41
C ARG A 21 -12.81 5.92 2.20
N LEU A 22 -13.20 4.86 1.50
CA LEU A 22 -12.48 4.36 0.31
C LEU A 22 -13.17 4.72 -1.00
N ASP A 23 -14.10 5.67 -0.98
CA ASP A 23 -14.84 6.12 -2.16
C ASP A 23 -15.43 4.96 -2.99
N VAL A 24 -16.15 4.06 -2.32
CA VAL A 24 -16.86 2.92 -2.95
C VAL A 24 -18.34 2.86 -2.60
N ALA A 25 -18.87 3.86 -1.88
CA ALA A 25 -20.30 3.91 -1.55
C ALA A 25 -21.20 3.90 -2.80
N HIS A 26 -20.75 4.53 -3.89
CA HIS A 26 -21.45 4.53 -5.19
C HIS A 26 -21.50 3.14 -5.86
N LEU A 27 -20.69 2.18 -5.40
CA LEU A 27 -20.64 0.80 -5.92
C LEU A 27 -21.52 -0.17 -5.13
N ALA A 28 -22.17 0.26 -4.05
CA ALA A 28 -22.84 -0.64 -3.09
C ALA A 28 -23.91 -1.57 -3.70
N LYS A 29 -24.48 -1.22 -4.85
CA LYS A 29 -25.49 -2.01 -5.57
C LYS A 29 -24.94 -2.80 -6.77
N ARG A 30 -23.64 -2.67 -7.08
CA ARG A 30 -23.00 -3.37 -8.21
C ARG A 30 -22.50 -4.74 -7.76
N GLY A 31 -22.57 -5.72 -8.66
CA GLY A 31 -21.97 -7.03 -8.41
C GLY A 31 -20.45 -6.93 -8.41
N VAL A 32 -19.78 -7.55 -7.44
CA VAL A 32 -18.31 -7.48 -7.28
C VAL A 32 -17.56 -7.92 -8.54
N LEU A 33 -18.12 -8.87 -9.30
CA LEU A 33 -17.53 -9.36 -10.56
C LEU A 33 -17.62 -8.36 -11.71
N THR A 34 -18.42 -7.30 -11.58
CA THR A 34 -18.59 -6.24 -12.59
C THR A 34 -17.70 -5.03 -12.34
N LEU A 35 -16.93 -5.04 -11.25
CA LEU A 35 -16.05 -3.95 -10.85
C LEU A 35 -14.74 -3.99 -11.61
N SER A 36 -14.16 -2.82 -11.89
CA SER A 36 -12.78 -2.72 -12.35
C SER A 36 -11.81 -3.28 -11.29
N GLY A 37 -10.54 -3.52 -11.67
CA GLY A 37 -9.52 -3.96 -10.72
C GLY A 37 -9.39 -3.02 -9.52
N GLY A 38 -9.32 -1.71 -9.76
CA GLY A 38 -9.22 -0.69 -8.71
C GLY A 38 -10.46 -0.58 -7.83
N GLU A 39 -11.64 -0.61 -8.44
CA GLU A 39 -12.92 -0.63 -7.71
C GLU A 39 -12.98 -1.86 -6.79
N ARG A 40 -12.63 -3.04 -7.32
CA ARG A 40 -12.61 -4.29 -6.55
C ARG A 40 -11.60 -4.23 -5.41
N GLN A 41 -10.41 -3.69 -5.65
CA GLN A 41 -9.37 -3.49 -4.62
C GLN A 41 -9.89 -2.65 -3.45
N ARG A 42 -10.49 -1.49 -3.75
CA ARG A 42 -11.03 -0.59 -2.72
C ARG A 42 -12.20 -1.24 -1.96
N VAL A 43 -13.07 -1.99 -2.62
CA VAL A 43 -14.13 -2.76 -1.94
C VAL A 43 -13.54 -3.82 -1.01
N LEU A 44 -12.49 -4.53 -1.42
CA LEU A 44 -11.82 -5.52 -0.57
C LEU A 44 -11.14 -4.87 0.64
N LEU A 45 -10.50 -3.72 0.45
CA LEU A 45 -9.91 -2.96 1.54
C LEU A 45 -10.98 -2.43 2.50
N ALA A 46 -12.11 -1.94 2.00
CA ALA A 46 -13.24 -1.49 2.82
C ALA A 46 -13.75 -2.66 3.67
N ARG A 47 -13.90 -3.85 3.06
CA ARG A 47 -14.30 -5.08 3.77
C ARG A 47 -13.32 -5.44 4.88
N ALA A 48 -12.01 -5.27 4.67
CA ALA A 48 -11.01 -5.53 5.69
C ALA A 48 -11.11 -4.52 6.86
N LEU A 49 -11.32 -3.24 6.56
CA LEU A 49 -11.44 -2.18 7.57
C LEU A 49 -12.73 -2.29 8.41
N VAL A 50 -13.82 -2.81 7.85
CA VAL A 50 -15.07 -3.07 8.61
C VAL A 50 -14.85 -4.01 9.79
N GLN A 51 -13.82 -4.87 9.74
CA GLN A 51 -13.49 -5.77 10.84
C GLN A 51 -12.81 -5.06 12.02
N GLU A 52 -12.56 -3.76 11.92
CA GLU A 52 -11.84 -2.95 12.91
C GLU A 52 -10.51 -3.63 13.33
N PRO A 53 -9.66 -4.05 12.37
CA PRO A 53 -8.44 -4.77 12.71
C PRO A 53 -7.48 -3.88 13.48
N HIS A 54 -6.62 -4.46 14.33
CA HIS A 54 -5.47 -3.75 14.89
C HIS A 54 -4.28 -3.71 13.91
N VAL A 55 -4.13 -4.78 13.11
CA VAL A 55 -3.08 -4.93 12.10
C VAL A 55 -3.72 -5.38 10.79
N LEU A 56 -3.37 -4.69 9.71
CA LEU A 56 -3.76 -5.03 8.35
C LEU A 56 -2.52 -5.45 7.56
N VAL A 57 -2.53 -6.67 7.02
CA VAL A 57 -1.44 -7.20 6.19
C VAL A 57 -1.92 -7.24 4.74
N LEU A 58 -1.13 -6.65 3.83
CA LEU A 58 -1.45 -6.54 2.42
C LEU A 58 -0.27 -7.02 1.59
N ASP A 59 -0.53 -7.99 0.73
CA ASP A 59 0.44 -8.48 -0.24
C ASP A 59 0.18 -7.81 -1.58
N GLU A 60 1.13 -7.00 -2.05
CA GLU A 60 1.07 -6.23 -3.29
C GLU A 60 -0.30 -5.58 -3.59
N PRO A 61 -0.84 -4.71 -2.72
CA PRO A 61 -2.18 -4.17 -2.89
C PRO A 61 -2.30 -3.15 -4.05
N THR A 62 -1.24 -2.93 -4.80
CA THR A 62 -1.17 -2.02 -5.95
C THR A 62 -1.07 -2.76 -7.27
N ASN A 63 -0.97 -4.10 -7.26
CA ASN A 63 -0.79 -4.87 -8.48
C ASN A 63 -2.04 -4.77 -9.38
N HIS A 64 -1.83 -4.78 -10.70
CA HIS A 64 -2.84 -4.57 -11.74
C HIS A 64 -3.62 -3.24 -11.68
N LEU A 65 -3.14 -2.26 -10.90
CA LEU A 65 -3.70 -0.91 -10.87
C LEU A 65 -2.85 0.06 -11.69
N ASP A 66 -3.48 1.06 -12.31
CA ASP A 66 -2.76 2.20 -12.85
C ASP A 66 -2.20 3.10 -11.74
N VAL A 67 -1.25 3.96 -12.08
CA VAL A 67 -0.52 4.83 -11.14
C VAL A 67 -1.47 5.65 -10.25
N ARG A 68 -2.56 6.17 -10.82
CA ARG A 68 -3.53 6.98 -10.05
C ARG A 68 -4.19 6.13 -8.97
N HIS A 69 -4.71 4.96 -9.33
CA HIS A 69 -5.38 4.07 -8.40
C HIS A 69 -4.41 3.50 -7.35
N GLN A 70 -3.14 3.26 -7.70
CA GLN A 70 -2.12 2.86 -6.72
C GLN A 70 -1.91 3.93 -5.65
N ILE A 71 -1.73 5.18 -6.06
CA ILE A 71 -1.56 6.32 -5.14
C ILE A 71 -2.80 6.49 -4.26
N GLU A 72 -4.01 6.42 -4.84
CA GLU A 72 -5.26 6.51 -4.08
C GLU A 72 -5.32 5.42 -2.99
N VAL A 73 -5.08 4.15 -3.33
CA VAL A 73 -5.08 3.04 -2.37
C VAL A 73 -4.06 3.24 -1.26
N LEU A 74 -2.81 3.57 -1.61
CA LEU A 74 -1.75 3.80 -0.61
C LEU A 74 -2.06 5.02 0.28
N SER A 75 -2.62 6.08 -0.28
CA SER A 75 -3.02 7.27 0.49
C SER A 75 -4.14 6.97 1.48
N HIS A 76 -5.07 6.08 1.15
CA HIS A 76 -6.12 5.65 2.07
C HIS A 76 -5.58 4.74 3.19
N LEU A 77 -4.57 3.94 2.89
CA LEU A 77 -3.87 3.12 3.88
C LEU A 77 -3.09 4.00 4.85
N ARG A 78 -2.50 5.08 4.35
CA ARG A 78 -1.82 6.09 5.14
C ARG A 78 -2.85 6.88 5.97
N GLY A 79 -2.94 6.54 7.26
CA GLY A 79 -3.97 7.10 8.15
C GLY A 79 -5.20 6.20 8.30
N ALA A 80 -5.16 4.95 7.83
CA ALA A 80 -6.19 3.94 8.01
C ALA A 80 -6.66 3.77 9.48
N GLY A 81 -5.78 4.03 10.45
CA GLY A 81 -6.02 3.74 11.87
C GLY A 81 -5.24 2.52 12.36
N PRO A 82 -5.35 1.32 11.76
CA PRO A 82 -4.54 0.18 12.16
C PRO A 82 -3.08 0.34 11.73
N THR A 83 -2.23 -0.49 12.33
CA THR A 83 -0.90 -0.74 11.78
C THR A 83 -1.03 -1.45 10.45
N VAL A 84 -0.43 -0.92 9.39
CA VAL A 84 -0.44 -1.52 8.06
C VAL A 84 0.93 -2.12 7.77
N LEU A 85 0.97 -3.42 7.50
CA LEU A 85 2.14 -4.10 6.93
C LEU A 85 1.83 -4.36 5.46
N VAL A 86 2.59 -3.74 4.57
CA VAL A 86 2.39 -3.86 3.12
C VAL A 86 3.66 -4.34 2.43
N VAL A 87 3.51 -5.26 1.50
CA VAL A 87 4.56 -5.68 0.57
C VAL A 87 4.43 -4.85 -0.70
N LEU A 88 5.49 -4.13 -1.08
CA LEU A 88 5.54 -3.29 -2.27
C LEU A 88 6.81 -3.62 -3.06
N HIS A 89 6.69 -3.68 -4.38
CA HIS A 89 7.84 -3.85 -5.28
C HIS A 89 8.42 -2.54 -5.78
N ASP A 90 7.62 -1.48 -5.79
CA ASP A 90 8.08 -0.14 -6.13
C ASP A 90 8.63 0.55 -4.87
N LEU A 91 9.94 0.74 -4.84
CA LEU A 91 10.66 1.35 -3.73
C LEU A 91 10.34 2.84 -3.56
N ASN A 92 10.00 3.55 -4.65
CA ASN A 92 9.61 4.97 -4.57
C ASN A 92 8.20 5.11 -3.99
N LEU A 93 7.29 4.20 -4.32
CA LEU A 93 5.99 4.13 -3.65
C LEU A 93 6.13 3.75 -2.17
N ALA A 94 7.01 2.80 -1.84
CA ALA A 94 7.30 2.45 -0.46
C ALA A 94 7.85 3.65 0.33
N ALA A 95 8.76 4.42 -0.26
CA ALA A 95 9.30 5.63 0.33
C ALA A 95 8.21 6.68 0.65
N ALA A 96 7.27 6.87 -0.27
CA ALA A 96 6.20 7.86 -0.11
C ALA A 96 5.07 7.41 0.83
N ALA A 97 4.79 6.10 0.91
CA ALA A 97 3.63 5.58 1.62
C ALA A 97 3.94 5.06 3.04
N CYS A 98 5.17 4.60 3.30
CA CYS A 98 5.51 3.89 4.53
C CYS A 98 6.28 4.76 5.51
N ASP A 99 5.89 4.71 6.79
CA ASP A 99 6.66 5.35 7.87
C ASP A 99 7.98 4.62 8.15
N ARG A 100 8.01 3.31 7.89
CA ARG A 100 9.18 2.45 8.03
C ARG A 100 9.24 1.43 6.90
N ILE A 101 10.46 1.13 6.45
CA ILE A 101 10.71 0.12 5.43
C ILE A 101 11.57 -0.99 6.04
N GLY A 102 11.24 -2.24 5.70
CA GLY A 102 12.07 -3.41 5.97
C GLY A 102 12.47 -4.07 4.66
N VAL A 103 13.74 -4.39 4.50
CA VAL A 103 14.25 -5.02 3.27
C VAL A 103 14.55 -6.48 3.57
N LEU A 104 13.93 -7.37 2.79
CA LEU A 104 14.13 -8.81 2.88
C LEU A 104 15.04 -9.28 1.74
N SER A 105 16.09 -10.03 2.06
CA SER A 105 16.94 -10.70 1.07
C SER A 105 17.28 -12.10 1.57
N GLN A 106 17.17 -13.10 0.68
CA GLN A 106 17.45 -14.50 0.99
C GLN A 106 16.74 -15.00 2.27
N GLY A 107 15.46 -14.59 2.45
CA GLY A 107 14.64 -14.96 3.60
C GLY A 107 15.03 -14.30 4.93
N ARG A 108 15.90 -13.28 4.92
CA ARG A 108 16.33 -12.54 6.12
C ARG A 108 16.06 -11.05 5.98
N LEU A 109 15.65 -10.43 7.09
CA LEU A 109 15.52 -8.97 7.18
C LEU A 109 16.93 -8.38 7.28
N VAL A 110 17.41 -7.74 6.20
CA VAL A 110 18.78 -7.22 6.12
C VAL A 110 18.89 -5.81 6.70
N THR A 111 17.83 -5.01 6.61
CA THR A 111 17.75 -3.70 7.26
C THR A 111 16.31 -3.29 7.51
N SER A 112 16.10 -2.40 8.48
CA SER A 112 14.82 -1.73 8.68
C SER A 112 14.99 -0.38 9.34
N GLY A 113 14.18 0.61 8.95
CA GLY A 113 14.34 1.99 9.42
C GLY A 113 13.34 2.92 8.76
N SER A 114 13.58 4.24 8.86
CA SER A 114 12.85 5.20 8.04
C SER A 114 13.21 5.00 6.56
N PRO A 115 12.38 5.48 5.61
CA PRO A 115 12.73 5.45 4.20
C PRO A 115 14.12 6.03 3.91
N ALA A 116 14.48 7.14 4.54
CA ALA A 116 15.77 7.82 4.32
C ALA A 116 16.97 7.02 4.85
N ASP A 117 16.80 6.31 5.97
CA ASP A 117 17.88 5.48 6.53
C ASP A 117 18.07 4.18 5.73
N VAL A 118 17.00 3.67 5.13
CA VAL A 118 16.99 2.38 4.43
C VAL A 118 17.40 2.56 2.96
N LEU A 119 16.75 3.45 2.23
CA LEU A 119 16.90 3.59 0.77
C LEU A 119 18.15 4.41 0.43
N THR A 120 19.31 3.75 0.52
CA THR A 120 20.64 4.30 0.25
C THR A 120 21.22 3.74 -1.05
N GLU A 121 22.16 4.46 -1.66
CA GLU A 121 22.85 4.00 -2.88
C GLU A 121 23.59 2.67 -2.66
N SER A 122 24.19 2.49 -1.47
CA SER A 122 24.85 1.23 -1.11
C SER A 122 23.87 0.08 -0.98
N LEU A 123 22.70 0.27 -0.34
CA LEU A 123 21.66 -0.76 -0.29
C LEU A 123 21.21 -1.17 -1.71
N MET A 124 21.04 -0.19 -2.61
CA MET A 124 20.63 -0.46 -3.99
C MET A 124 21.66 -1.31 -4.73
N ALA A 125 22.95 -1.02 -4.56
CA ALA A 125 24.03 -1.80 -5.15
C ALA A 125 24.15 -3.20 -4.52
N ASP A 126 24.20 -3.29 -3.20
CA ASP A 126 24.56 -4.52 -2.48
C ASP A 126 23.41 -5.53 -2.41
N VAL A 127 22.16 -5.06 -2.35
CA VAL A 127 20.98 -5.92 -2.17
C VAL A 127 20.18 -6.08 -3.46
N PHE A 128 19.99 -4.99 -4.21
CA PHE A 128 19.18 -5.00 -5.43
C PHE A 128 20.02 -5.13 -6.71
N GLY A 129 21.35 -5.01 -6.63
CA GLY A 129 22.25 -5.13 -7.77
C GLY A 129 22.11 -4.00 -8.79
N VAL A 130 21.57 -2.85 -8.39
CA VAL A 130 21.29 -1.71 -9.27
C VAL A 130 22.02 -0.45 -8.80
N LYS A 131 22.49 0.34 -9.75
CA LYS A 131 22.97 1.70 -9.48
C LYS A 131 21.79 2.66 -9.47
N ALA A 132 21.64 3.39 -8.38
CA ALA A 132 20.64 4.45 -8.26
C ALA A 132 21.25 5.63 -7.50
N THR A 133 20.78 6.83 -7.83
CA THR A 133 21.03 8.04 -7.05
C THR A 133 19.82 8.34 -6.19
N VAL A 134 20.05 8.66 -4.92
CA VAL A 134 18.97 9.04 -3.99
C VAL A 134 18.85 10.56 -3.99
N VAL A 135 17.67 11.08 -4.35
CA VAL A 135 17.36 12.52 -4.30
C VAL A 135 16.13 12.77 -3.44
N PRO A 136 16.03 13.89 -2.72
CA PRO A 136 14.81 14.22 -2.00
C PRO A 136 13.70 14.61 -2.98
N HIS A 137 12.49 14.11 -2.75
CA HIS A 137 11.31 14.51 -3.52
C HIS A 137 11.05 16.02 -3.31
N PRO A 138 10.89 16.81 -4.38
CA PRO A 138 10.87 18.28 -4.27
C PRO A 138 9.69 18.83 -3.46
N LEU A 139 8.59 18.08 -3.34
CA LEU A 139 7.40 18.52 -2.60
C LEU A 139 7.31 17.95 -1.19
N THR A 140 7.89 16.78 -0.93
CA THR A 140 7.68 16.03 0.32
C THR A 140 8.95 15.77 1.10
N GLY A 141 10.12 15.83 0.45
CA GLY A 141 11.41 15.48 1.04
C GLY A 141 11.67 13.98 1.13
N ASP A 142 10.68 13.13 0.81
CA ASP A 142 10.86 11.67 0.83
C ASP A 142 11.95 11.24 -0.16
N PRO A 143 12.76 10.21 0.15
CA PRO A 143 13.80 9.75 -0.76
C PRO A 143 13.17 9.20 -2.06
N GLN A 144 13.76 9.60 -3.19
CA GLN A 144 13.42 9.12 -4.53
C GLN A 144 14.66 8.51 -5.17
N LEU A 145 14.49 7.32 -5.71
CA LEU A 145 15.51 6.56 -6.42
C LEU A 145 15.46 6.89 -7.90
N LEU A 146 16.56 7.43 -8.42
CA LEU A 146 16.81 7.64 -9.84
C LEU A 146 17.72 6.54 -10.35
N TYR A 147 17.16 5.59 -11.12
CA TYR A 147 17.90 4.44 -11.63
C TYR A 147 18.78 4.79 -12.83
N ALA A 148 20.02 4.32 -12.82
CA ALA A 148 20.89 4.39 -13.99
C ALA A 148 20.64 3.19 -14.91
N LEU A 149 20.09 3.42 -16.10
CA LEU A 149 19.82 2.37 -17.09
C LEU A 149 21.01 2.06 -18.00
N HIS A 150 22.21 2.55 -17.66
CA HIS A 150 23.43 2.29 -18.43
C HIS A 150 24.32 1.24 -17.75
N PRO A 151 24.73 0.16 -18.45
CA PRO A 151 25.56 -0.90 -17.88
C PRO A 151 26.99 -0.47 -17.49
N SER A 152 27.44 0.71 -17.90
CA SER A 152 28.84 1.12 -17.86
C SER A 152 29.01 2.61 -17.57
N LEU A 153 29.10 2.95 -16.28
CA LEU A 153 29.81 4.11 -15.74
C LEU A 153 30.65 3.61 -14.57
#